data_AF-A0A6B3G2H7-F1
#
_entry.id   AF-A0A6B3G2H7-F1
#
_cell.length_a   1.000
_cell.length_b   1.000
_cell.length_c   1.000
_cell.angle_alpha   90.00
_cell.angle_beta   90.00
_cell.angle_gamma   90.00
#
_symmetry.space_group_name_H-M   'P 1'
#
loop_
_entity.id
_entity.type
_entity.pdbx_description
1 polymer ?
#
loop_
_entity_poly.entity_id
_entity_poly.type
_entity_poly.pdbx_seq_one_letter_code
_entity_poly.pdbx_strand_id
1 'polypeptide(L)'
;HPGTHPAGIAHSLATRRARLEKRAVVVGETTGDLRAGLAALAEGSPAAHVVSGGRGAGRDRRPVLVFPGQGSQWAGMGAELLDAEPVFAGRLATCEEALAPYVDWSLTAVLRQDEGAPGLDRVDVVQPATWAVMV
;
A
#
# COMPACT_ATOMS: atom_id res chain seq x y z
N HIS A 1 23.78 -0.14 18.38
CA HIS A 1 23.35 1.15 18.95
C HIS A 1 21.97 1.00 19.58
N PRO A 2 21.89 0.75 20.91
CA PRO A 2 20.63 0.52 21.61
C PRO A 2 19.73 1.76 21.83
N GLY A 3 20.02 2.91 21.20
CA GLY A 3 19.26 4.15 21.38
C GLY A 3 18.82 4.83 20.09
N THR A 4 19.02 4.22 18.93
CA THR A 4 18.66 4.83 17.64
C THR A 4 17.30 4.31 17.18
N HIS A 5 16.33 5.21 17.04
CA HIS A 5 14.99 4.86 16.56
C HIS A 5 15.05 4.31 15.13
N PRO A 6 14.37 3.18 14.82
CA PRO A 6 14.41 2.56 13.49
C PRO A 6 14.08 3.53 12.34
N ALA A 7 13.11 4.41 12.52
CA ALA A 7 12.75 5.43 11.52
C ALA A 7 13.92 6.37 11.18
N GLY A 8 14.76 6.74 12.15
CA GLY A 8 15.93 7.59 11.93
C GLY A 8 17.02 6.87 11.13
N ILE A 9 17.18 5.56 11.35
CA ILE A 9 18.07 4.71 10.56
C ILE A 9 17.55 4.62 9.12
N ALA A 10 16.27 4.30 8.93
CA ALA A 10 15.64 4.19 7.63
C ALA A 10 15.73 5.51 6.82
N HIS A 11 15.44 6.64 7.45
CA HIS A 11 15.59 7.96 6.82
C HIS A 11 17.03 8.19 6.36
N SER A 12 18.01 7.93 7.22
CA SER A 12 19.44 8.09 6.89
C SER A 12 19.87 7.20 5.73
N LEU A 13 19.42 5.94 5.68
CA LEU A 13 19.68 5.02 4.59
C LEU A 13 19.05 5.51 3.27
N ALA A 14 17.84 6.04 3.32
CA ALA A 14 17.09 6.47 2.13
C ALA A 14 17.59 7.78 1.51
N THR A 15 18.09 8.71 2.33
CA THR A 15 18.39 10.10 1.91
C THR A 15 19.86 10.51 2.01
N ARG A 16 20.68 9.84 2.83
CA ARG A 16 22.08 10.25 3.11
C ARG A 16 23.14 9.29 2.58
N ARG A 17 22.75 8.25 1.85
CA ARG A 17 23.66 7.25 1.26
C ARG A 17 23.49 7.18 -0.25
N ALA A 18 24.59 6.91 -0.95
CA ALA A 18 24.56 6.66 -2.39
C ALA A 18 23.74 5.40 -2.70
N ARG A 19 22.89 5.47 -3.73
CA ARG A 19 22.05 4.34 -4.16
C ARG A 19 22.76 3.50 -5.22
N LEU A 20 23.51 2.49 -4.77
CA LEU A 20 24.30 1.60 -5.62
C LEU A 20 23.43 0.63 -6.46
N GLU A 21 24.07 -0.24 -7.24
CA GLU A 21 23.39 -1.13 -8.20
C GLU A 21 22.57 -2.23 -7.54
N LYS A 22 23.16 -2.93 -6.56
CA LYS A 22 22.50 -3.98 -5.77
C LYS A 22 21.79 -3.34 -4.59
N ARG A 23 20.50 -3.60 -4.45
CA ARG A 23 19.64 -2.97 -3.46
C ARG A 23 18.79 -4.00 -2.75
N ALA A 24 18.46 -3.70 -1.50
CA ALA A 24 17.49 -4.43 -0.74
C ALA A 24 16.70 -3.48 0.16
N VAL A 25 15.46 -3.85 0.46
CA VAL A 25 14.55 -3.17 1.37
C VAL A 25 14.00 -4.22 2.33
N VAL A 26 14.02 -3.89 3.61
CA VAL A 26 13.37 -4.67 4.67
C VAL A 26 12.24 -3.82 5.24
N VAL A 27 11.03 -4.37 5.27
CA VAL A 27 9.85 -3.73 5.88
C VAL A 27 9.55 -4.43 7.19
N GLY A 28 9.12 -3.70 8.21
CA GLY A 28 8.77 -4.30 9.50
C GLY A 28 8.32 -3.25 10.49
N GLU A 29 7.50 -3.67 11.45
CA GLU A 29 6.89 -2.79 12.46
C GLU A 29 7.77 -2.69 13.70
N THR A 30 8.44 -3.79 14.05
CA THR A 30 9.28 -3.87 15.23
C THR A 30 10.76 -3.97 14.88
N THR A 31 11.61 -3.65 15.86
CA THR A 31 13.07 -3.88 15.71
C THR A 31 13.39 -5.37 15.55
N GLY A 32 12.55 -6.27 16.08
CA GLY A 32 12.68 -7.72 15.89
C GLY A 32 12.51 -8.11 14.42
N ASP A 33 11.45 -7.63 13.78
CA ASP A 33 11.13 -7.92 12.37
C ASP A 33 12.24 -7.45 11.44
N LEU A 34 12.73 -6.22 11.68
CA LEU A 34 13.81 -5.63 10.92
C LEU A 34 15.12 -6.43 11.08
N ARG A 35 15.44 -6.90 12.29
CA ARG A 35 16.63 -7.73 12.51
C ARG A 35 16.51 -9.09 11.84
N ALA A 36 15.36 -9.75 11.94
CA ALA A 36 15.11 -11.01 11.28
C ALA A 36 15.22 -10.88 9.75
N GLY A 37 14.65 -9.80 9.17
CA GLY A 37 14.76 -9.55 7.74
C GLY A 37 16.18 -9.23 7.27
N LEU A 38 16.94 -8.47 8.07
CA LEU A 38 18.36 -8.21 7.77
C LEU A 38 19.22 -9.48 7.87
N ALA A 39 18.92 -10.39 8.81
CA ALA A 39 19.60 -11.68 8.91
C ALA A 39 19.30 -12.56 7.69
N ALA A 40 18.03 -12.71 7.32
CA ALA A 40 17.63 -13.45 6.12
C ALA A 40 18.28 -12.88 4.85
N LEU A 41 18.32 -11.55 4.72
CA LEU A 41 19.01 -10.88 3.61
C LEU A 41 20.51 -11.19 3.58
N ALA A 42 21.19 -11.20 4.73
CA ALA A 42 22.61 -11.49 4.82
C ALA A 42 22.93 -12.95 4.44
N GLU A 43 22.01 -13.87 4.75
CA GLU A 43 22.10 -15.29 4.41
C GLU A 43 21.67 -15.60 2.97
N GLY A 44 21.02 -14.65 2.28
CA GLY A 44 20.43 -14.87 0.96
C GLY A 44 19.16 -15.71 0.98
N SER A 45 18.53 -15.85 2.16
CA SER A 45 17.31 -16.63 2.37
C SER A 45 16.07 -15.83 1.97
N PRO A 46 15.06 -16.45 1.32
CA PRO A 46 13.78 -15.79 1.06
C PRO A 46 13.08 -15.40 2.37
N ALA A 47 12.55 -14.18 2.43
CA ALA A 47 11.72 -13.70 3.53
C ALA A 47 10.64 -12.75 2.98
N ALA A 48 9.41 -12.89 3.47
CA ALA A 48 8.24 -12.18 2.92
C ALA A 48 8.38 -10.65 2.94
N HIS A 49 9.07 -10.13 3.95
CA HIS A 49 9.27 -8.70 4.18
C HIS A 49 10.62 -8.18 3.64
N VAL A 50 11.34 -8.98 2.85
CA VAL A 50 12.62 -8.61 2.25
C VAL A 50 12.50 -8.61 0.73
N VAL A 51 12.70 -7.44 0.13
CA VAL A 51 12.75 -7.28 -1.32
C VAL A 51 14.18 -6.94 -1.72
N SER A 52 14.79 -7.77 -2.57
CA SER A 52 16.12 -7.50 -3.13
C SER A 52 16.05 -7.38 -4.66
N GLY A 53 16.96 -6.60 -5.24
CA GLY A 53 16.97 -6.39 -6.69
C GLY A 53 18.11 -5.50 -7.15
N GLY A 54 18.41 -5.59 -8.45
CA GLY A 54 19.36 -4.71 -9.13
C GLY A 54 18.67 -3.55 -9.83
N ARG A 55 19.42 -2.50 -10.14
CA ARG A 55 19.00 -1.57 -11.19
C ARG A 55 18.98 -2.34 -12.52
N GLY A 56 17.80 -2.61 -13.07
CA GLY A 56 17.66 -3.25 -14.39
C GLY A 56 18.42 -2.48 -15.47
N ALA A 57 18.95 -3.19 -16.47
CA ALA A 57 19.61 -2.60 -17.62
C ALA A 57 18.57 -1.80 -18.44
N GLY A 58 18.60 -0.48 -18.29
CA GLY A 58 17.66 0.43 -18.95
C GLY A 58 17.74 1.81 -18.31
N ARG A 59 18.25 2.79 -19.06
CA ARG A 59 18.16 4.20 -18.68
C ARG A 59 16.72 4.66 -18.87
N ASP A 60 16.25 5.49 -17.93
CA ASP A 60 14.90 6.01 -17.72
C ASP A 60 13.84 5.02 -17.26
N ARG A 61 13.60 4.99 -15.94
CA ARG A 61 12.40 4.38 -15.37
C ARG A 61 11.19 5.20 -15.80
N ARG A 62 10.38 4.66 -16.70
CA ARG A 62 9.10 5.24 -17.12
C ARG A 62 7.98 4.36 -16.56
N PRO A 63 7.57 4.56 -15.28
CA PRO A 63 6.52 3.75 -14.70
C PRO A 63 5.21 3.95 -15.46
N VAL A 64 4.47 2.87 -15.69
CA VAL A 64 3.11 2.89 -16.23
C VAL A 64 2.18 2.48 -15.09
N LEU A 65 1.15 3.28 -14.84
CA LEU A 65 0.08 2.93 -13.92
C LEU A 65 -0.97 2.12 -14.68
N VAL A 66 -1.29 0.92 -14.20
CA VAL A 66 -2.28 0.03 -14.80
C VAL A 66 -3.48 -0.04 -13.88
N PHE A 67 -4.65 0.28 -14.41
CA PHE A 67 -5.93 0.28 -13.69
C PHE A 67 -6.78 -0.89 -14.19
N PRO A 68 -6.75 -2.06 -13.53
CA PRO A 68 -7.51 -3.21 -13.98
C PRO A 68 -9.02 -2.98 -13.81
N GLY A 69 -9.81 -3.78 -14.52
CA GLY A 69 -11.25 -3.86 -14.30
C GLY A 69 -11.59 -4.68 -13.06
N GLN A 70 -12.80 -5.25 -13.05
CA GLN A 70 -13.28 -6.10 -11.97
C GLN A 70 -12.51 -7.43 -11.89
N GLY A 71 -12.26 -7.93 -10.68
CA GLY A 71 -11.67 -9.25 -10.41
C GLY A 71 -10.66 -9.29 -9.26
N SER A 72 -10.11 -8.13 -8.86
CA SER A 72 -9.13 -8.02 -7.77
C SER A 72 -9.67 -7.42 -6.48
N GLN A 73 -10.97 -7.14 -6.40
CA GLN A 73 -11.61 -6.63 -5.19
C GLN A 73 -11.62 -7.68 -4.07
N TRP A 74 -11.60 -7.23 -2.82
CA TRP A 74 -11.76 -8.07 -1.65
C TRP A 74 -12.42 -7.28 -0.51
N ALA A 75 -13.08 -8.01 0.37
CA ALA A 75 -13.77 -7.49 1.55
C ALA A 75 -12.79 -6.77 2.51
N GLY A 76 -12.98 -5.48 2.76
CA GLY A 76 -12.08 -4.68 3.61
C GLY A 76 -10.96 -3.95 2.86
N MET A 77 -10.95 -3.99 1.52
CA MET A 77 -9.92 -3.29 0.73
C MET A 77 -9.84 -1.80 1.06
N GLY A 78 -8.64 -1.31 1.36
CA GLY A 78 -8.42 0.09 1.68
C GLY A 78 -8.89 0.55 3.07
N ALA A 79 -9.54 -0.31 3.87
CA ALA A 79 -10.03 0.07 5.20
C ALA A 79 -8.89 0.50 6.15
N GLU A 80 -7.79 -0.25 6.20
CA GLU A 80 -6.62 0.14 7.00
C GLU A 80 -5.97 1.44 6.50
N LEU A 81 -5.98 1.67 5.18
CA LEU A 81 -5.44 2.90 4.58
C LEU A 81 -6.30 4.13 4.90
N LEU A 82 -7.62 3.97 5.07
CA LEU A 82 -8.49 5.04 5.55
C LEU A 82 -8.06 5.55 6.94
N ASP A 83 -7.56 4.64 7.79
CA ASP A 83 -7.14 4.98 9.16
C ASP A 83 -5.67 5.44 9.23
N ALA A 84 -4.80 4.86 8.40
CA ALA A 84 -3.36 5.08 8.46
C ALA A 84 -2.84 6.19 7.52
N GLU A 85 -3.49 6.44 6.38
CA GLU A 85 -2.94 7.26 5.30
C GLU A 85 -3.86 8.44 4.91
N PRO A 86 -3.59 9.66 5.41
CA PRO A 86 -4.43 10.84 5.18
C PRO A 86 -4.63 11.20 3.71
N VAL A 87 -3.65 10.92 2.85
CA VAL A 87 -3.75 11.17 1.40
C VAL A 87 -4.79 10.24 0.76
N PHE A 88 -4.79 8.97 1.16
CA PHE A 88 -5.77 7.99 0.68
C PHE A 88 -7.17 8.35 1.19
N ALA A 89 -7.30 8.63 2.49
CA ALA A 89 -8.58 9.03 3.08
C ALA A 89 -9.17 10.29 2.44
N GLY A 90 -8.35 11.33 2.22
CA GLY A 90 -8.81 12.56 1.57
C GLY A 90 -9.24 12.35 0.12
N ARG A 91 -8.52 11.50 -0.63
CA ARG A 91 -8.90 11.15 -2.00
C ARG A 91 -10.21 10.37 -2.04
N LEU A 92 -10.38 9.42 -1.13
CA LEU A 92 -11.57 8.58 -1.06
C LEU A 92 -12.81 9.37 -0.65
N ALA A 93 -12.67 10.35 0.25
CA ALA A 93 -13.72 11.30 0.58
C ALA A 93 -14.17 12.11 -0.66
N THR A 94 -13.23 12.57 -1.49
CA THR A 94 -13.55 13.26 -2.75
C THR A 94 -14.34 12.35 -3.71
N CYS A 95 -13.97 11.08 -3.79
CA CYS A 95 -14.69 10.08 -4.59
C CYS A 95 -16.10 9.82 -4.06
N GLU A 96 -16.27 9.73 -2.73
CA GLU A 96 -17.59 9.56 -2.10
C GLU A 96 -18.51 10.74 -2.40
N GLU A 97 -18.01 11.98 -2.28
CA GLU A 97 -18.76 13.18 -2.66
C GLU A 97 -19.15 13.17 -4.15
N ALA A 98 -18.25 12.73 -5.03
CA ALA A 98 -18.52 12.63 -6.47
C ALA A 98 -19.56 11.53 -6.82
N LEU A 99 -19.63 10.47 -6.02
CA LEU A 99 -20.56 9.36 -6.22
C LEU A 99 -21.95 9.63 -5.62
N ALA A 100 -22.04 10.47 -4.59
CA ALA A 100 -23.27 10.73 -3.85
C ALA A 100 -24.53 11.03 -4.70
N PRO A 101 -24.46 11.70 -5.87
CA PRO A 101 -25.64 11.90 -6.72
C PRO A 101 -26.14 10.64 -7.44
N TYR A 102 -25.33 9.58 -7.50
CA TYR A 102 -25.58 8.39 -8.31
C TYR A 102 -25.83 7.13 -7.49
N VAL A 103 -25.55 7.16 -6.19
CA VAL A 103 -25.67 6.02 -5.28
C VAL A 103 -26.40 6.41 -4.00
N ASP A 104 -27.03 5.44 -3.37
CA ASP A 104 -27.77 5.59 -2.10
C ASP A 104 -27.02 5.01 -0.89
N TRP A 105 -25.75 4.66 -1.06
CA TRP A 105 -24.89 4.05 -0.05
C TRP A 105 -23.59 4.86 0.17
N SER A 106 -22.96 4.67 1.33
CA SER A 106 -21.67 5.30 1.66
C SER A 106 -20.51 4.44 1.17
N LEU A 107 -19.61 5.04 0.41
CA LEU A 107 -18.39 4.38 -0.07
C LEU A 107 -17.49 3.97 1.08
N THR A 108 -17.31 4.84 2.06
CA THR A 108 -16.55 4.54 3.28
C THR A 108 -17.16 3.35 4.02
N ALA A 109 -18.49 3.31 4.19
CA ALA A 109 -19.17 2.20 4.87
C ALA A 109 -19.01 0.86 4.12
N VAL A 110 -19.06 0.88 2.78
CA VAL A 110 -18.81 -0.31 1.94
C VAL A 110 -17.39 -0.84 2.15
N LEU A 111 -16.38 0.03 2.15
CA LEU A 111 -14.98 -0.39 2.29
C LEU A 111 -14.65 -0.86 3.71
N ARG A 112 -15.29 -0.27 4.73
CA ARG A 112 -15.18 -0.71 6.13
C ARG A 112 -16.00 -1.95 6.46
N GLN A 113 -16.90 -2.34 5.56
CA GLN A 113 -17.86 -3.43 5.78
C GLN A 113 -18.78 -3.18 6.98
N ASP A 114 -19.23 -1.94 7.14
CA ASP A 114 -20.14 -1.56 8.22
C ASP A 114 -21.47 -2.31 8.09
N GLU A 115 -22.14 -2.54 9.22
CA GLU A 115 -23.44 -3.18 9.25
C GLU A 115 -24.46 -2.37 8.43
N GLY A 116 -25.14 -3.03 7.50
CA GLY A 116 -26.12 -2.40 6.60
C GLY A 116 -25.53 -1.79 5.32
N ALA A 117 -24.20 -1.73 5.17
CA ALA A 117 -23.59 -1.39 3.89
C ALA A 117 -23.79 -2.52 2.86
N PRO A 118 -23.98 -2.19 1.57
CA PRO A 118 -24.14 -3.22 0.55
C PRO A 118 -22.82 -3.98 0.31
N GLY A 119 -22.95 -5.25 -0.05
CA GLY A 119 -21.81 -6.11 -0.37
C GLY A 119 -21.19 -5.83 -1.74
N LEU A 120 -19.95 -6.30 -1.92
CA LEU A 120 -19.21 -6.23 -3.19
C LEU A 120 -19.65 -7.31 -4.21
N ASP A 121 -20.70 -8.08 -3.93
CA ASP A 121 -21.33 -9.02 -4.85
C ASP A 121 -22.25 -8.33 -5.87
N ARG A 122 -22.68 -7.10 -5.56
CA ARG A 122 -23.45 -6.23 -6.46
C ARG A 122 -22.55 -5.46 -7.41
N VAL A 123 -22.82 -5.59 -8.72
CA VAL A 123 -22.02 -4.95 -9.78
C VAL A 123 -22.01 -3.41 -9.67
N ASP A 124 -23.14 -2.84 -9.27
CA ASP A 124 -23.35 -1.40 -9.10
C ASP A 124 -22.68 -0.84 -7.84
N VAL A 125 -22.16 -1.71 -6.96
CA VAL A 125 -21.39 -1.34 -5.76
C VAL A 125 -19.90 -1.60 -5.99
N VAL A 126 -19.56 -2.78 -6.49
CA VAL A 126 -18.16 -3.20 -6.66
C VAL A 126 -17.41 -2.35 -7.69
N GLN A 127 -18.07 -1.95 -8.79
CA GLN A 127 -17.39 -1.16 -9.82
C GLN A 127 -17.03 0.25 -9.30
N PRO A 128 -17.96 1.05 -8.73
CA PRO A 128 -17.60 2.35 -8.18
C PRO A 128 -16.63 2.26 -6.99
N ALA A 129 -16.78 1.26 -6.12
CA ALA A 129 -15.86 1.07 -5.00
C ALA A 129 -14.43 0.75 -5.47
N THR A 130 -14.28 -0.14 -6.45
CA THR A 130 -12.96 -0.49 -7.01
C THR A 130 -12.35 0.68 -7.76
N TRP A 131 -13.16 1.45 -8.51
CA TRP A 131 -12.71 2.70 -9.13
C TRP A 131 -12.14 3.67 -8.10
N ALA A 132 -12.86 3.90 -7.00
CA ALA A 132 -12.45 4.87 -5.99
C ALA A 132 -11.15 4.46 -5.26
N VAL A 133 -10.95 3.16 -5.01
CA VAL A 133 -9.70 2.64 -4.43
C VAL A 133 -8.49 2.81 -5.36
N MET A 134 -8.73 2.87 -6.67
CA MET A 134 -7.67 2.97 -7.67
C MET A 134 -7.17 4.40 -7.95
N VAL A 135 -7.99 5.44 -7.77
CA VAL A 135 -7.75 6.79 -8.34
C VAL A 135 -7.23 7.85 -7.39
#